data_AF-A2HH56-F1
#
_entry.id   AF-A2HH56-F1
#
_cell.length_a   1.000
_cell.length_b   1.000
_cell.length_c   1.000
_cell.angle_alpha   90.00
_cell.angle_beta   90.00
_cell.angle_gamma   90.00
#
_symmetry.space_group_name_H-M   'P 1'
#
loop_
_entity.id
_entity.type
_entity.pdbx_description
1 polymer ?
#
loop_
_entity_poly.entity_id
_entity_poly.type
_entity_poly.pdbx_seq_one_letter_code
_entity_poly.pdbx_strand_id
1 'polypeptide(L)'
;NTTTAIVHEAISEEYEWVQYNKQLRLIRSVKDDMYQMQSILNALRSTKQAYHWFENQQPKELLEEFPHMFATLGKPRVEIPYENRKNLAPGLRGWYVHRLLVNAVAMWASPLHLKIIFAEFSTKF
;
A
#
# COMPACT_ATOMS: atom_id res chain seq x y z
N ASN A 1 -14.49 21.34 -9.46
CA ASN A 1 -13.38 20.41 -9.78
C ASN A 1 -12.10 20.92 -9.15
N THR A 2 -11.82 20.51 -7.91
CA THR A 2 -10.51 20.78 -7.30
C THR A 2 -9.71 19.50 -7.48
N THR A 3 -8.83 19.47 -8.47
CA THR A 3 -7.86 18.39 -8.61
C THR A 3 -6.92 18.50 -7.42
N THR A 4 -7.11 17.67 -6.39
CA THR A 4 -6.17 17.60 -5.28
C THR A 4 -4.88 17.02 -5.85
N ALA A 5 -3.85 17.85 -6.01
CA ALA A 5 -2.57 17.36 -6.50
C ALA A 5 -2.00 16.36 -5.48
N ILE A 6 -1.58 15.19 -5.94
CA ILE A 6 -0.83 14.23 -5.12
C ILE A 6 0.53 14.87 -4.81
N VAL A 7 0.84 15.04 -3.54
CA VAL A 7 2.11 15.64 -3.09
C VAL A 7 3.06 14.55 -2.64
N HIS A 8 4.29 14.60 -3.17
CA HIS A 8 5.39 13.73 -2.80
C HIS A 8 6.39 14.52 -1.96
N GLU A 9 6.70 14.03 -0.77
CA GLU A 9 7.66 14.66 0.16
C GLU A 9 8.69 13.63 0.61
N ALA A 10 9.97 13.88 0.30
CA ALA A 10 11.04 12.95 0.62
C ALA A 10 11.21 12.76 2.14
N ILE A 11 11.34 11.51 2.57
CA ILE A 11 11.81 11.13 3.91
C ILE A 11 13.32 10.84 3.84
N SER A 12 13.74 10.16 2.77
CA SER A 12 15.13 9.89 2.41
C SER A 12 15.23 9.69 0.89
N GLU A 13 16.39 9.28 0.37
CA GLU A 13 16.54 8.89 -1.04
C GLU A 13 15.70 7.67 -1.42
N GLU A 14 15.36 6.81 -0.46
CA GLU A 14 14.64 5.55 -0.71
C GLU A 14 13.15 5.62 -0.34
N TYR A 15 12.75 6.59 0.49
CA TYR A 15 11.40 6.67 1.05
C TYR A 15 10.80 8.06 0.92
N GLU A 16 9.50 8.10 0.70
CA GLU A 16 8.74 9.34 0.61
C GLU A 16 7.38 9.22 1.29
N TRP A 17 6.82 10.36 1.66
CA TRP A 17 5.41 10.52 1.92
C TRP A 17 4.68 10.80 0.61
N VAL A 18 3.58 10.07 0.40
CA VAL A 18 2.61 10.34 -0.67
C VAL A 18 1.32 10.83 -0.02
N GLN A 19 0.99 12.10 -0.25
CA GLN A 19 -0.21 12.77 0.28
C GLN A 19 -1.26 12.89 -0.82
N TYR A 20 -2.39 12.23 -0.63
CA TYR A 20 -3.51 12.27 -1.58
C TYR A 20 -4.55 13.34 -1.21
N ASN A 21 -4.81 13.50 0.09
CA ASN A 21 -5.71 14.52 0.65
C ASN A 21 -5.40 14.71 2.13
N LYS A 22 -6.04 15.67 2.82
CA LYS A 22 -5.76 16.01 4.25
C LYS A 22 -5.75 14.82 5.24
N GLN A 23 -6.36 13.68 4.91
CA GLN A 23 -6.47 12.52 5.79
C GLN A 23 -5.62 11.32 5.31
N LEU A 24 -5.31 11.23 4.01
CA LEU A 24 -4.57 10.12 3.42
C LEU A 24 -3.13 10.51 3.07
N ARG A 25 -2.21 10.13 3.95
CA ARG A 25 -0.76 10.26 3.77
C ARG A 25 -0.09 8.91 4.03
N LEU A 26 0.62 8.38 3.05
CA LEU A 26 1.21 7.04 3.10
C LEU A 26 2.73 7.11 2.94
N ILE A 27 3.45 6.15 3.52
CA ILE A 27 4.89 5.97 3.27
C ILE A 27 5.05 5.05 2.07
N ARG A 28 5.78 5.50 1.06
CA ARG A 28 6.15 4.73 -0.13
C ARG A 28 7.65 4.53 -0.18
N SER A 29 8.06 3.31 -0.50
CA SER A 29 9.41 2.95 -0.94
C SER A 29 9.52 3.27 -2.43
N VAL A 30 10.39 4.20 -2.80
CA VAL A 30 10.49 4.74 -4.16
C VAL A 30 11.02 3.69 -5.13
N LYS A 31 11.97 2.87 -4.68
CA LYS A 31 12.71 1.89 -5.50
C LYS A 31 11.82 0.78 -6.08
N ASP A 32 10.84 0.33 -5.31
CA ASP A 32 10.02 -0.85 -5.62
C ASP A 32 8.51 -0.59 -5.55
N ASP A 33 8.11 0.68 -5.43
CA ASP A 33 6.71 1.13 -5.41
C ASP A 33 5.84 0.41 -4.34
N MET A 34 6.46 0.07 -3.20
CA MET A 34 5.78 -0.57 -2.08
C MET A 34 5.34 0.44 -1.03
N TYR A 35 4.19 0.20 -0.39
CA TYR A 35 3.60 1.08 0.60
C TYR A 35 3.62 0.43 1.97
N GLN A 36 3.99 1.20 2.99
CA GLN A 36 4.01 0.72 4.36
C GLN A 36 2.58 0.52 4.89
N MET A 37 2.23 -0.70 5.29
CA MET A 37 0.90 -1.04 5.80
C MET A 37 0.52 -0.24 7.04
N GLN A 38 1.47 0.07 7.93
CA GLN A 38 1.18 0.87 9.11
C GLN A 38 0.70 2.28 8.76
N SER A 39 1.30 2.90 7.73
CA SER A 39 0.85 4.22 7.25
C SER A 39 -0.59 4.18 6.70
N ILE A 40 -0.97 3.08 6.02
CA ILE A 40 -2.35 2.85 5.54
C ILE A 40 -3.30 2.73 6.73
N LEU A 41 -2.95 1.91 7.73
CA LEU A 41 -3.77 1.70 8.92
C LEU A 41 -3.96 2.99 9.72
N ASN A 42 -2.90 3.78 9.87
CA ASN A 42 -2.94 5.08 10.56
C ASN A 42 -3.84 6.08 9.83
N ALA A 43 -3.70 6.19 8.50
CA ALA A 43 -4.54 7.06 7.68
C ALA A 43 -6.04 6.70 7.80
N LEU A 44 -6.33 5.41 7.92
CA LEU A 44 -7.69 4.88 8.09
C LEU A 44 -8.16 4.80 9.55
N ARG A 45 -7.35 5.30 10.50
CA ARG A 45 -7.62 5.24 11.95
C ARG A 45 -7.97 3.83 12.44
N SER A 46 -7.34 2.82 11.83
CA SER A 46 -7.55 1.41 12.18
C SER A 46 -6.67 1.01 13.34
N THR A 47 -7.21 0.25 14.30
CA THR A 47 -6.47 -0.34 15.42
C THR A 47 -5.91 -1.73 15.11
N LYS A 48 -6.13 -2.23 13.88
CA LYS A 48 -5.65 -3.55 13.45
C LYS A 48 -4.12 -3.55 13.37
N GLN A 49 -3.53 -4.72 13.59
CA GLN A 49 -2.09 -4.92 13.41
C GLN A 49 -1.83 -5.52 12.04
N ALA A 50 -0.87 -4.96 11.28
CA ALA A 50 -0.63 -5.34 9.89
C ALA A 50 -0.42 -6.85 9.66
N TYR A 51 0.20 -7.56 10.60
CA TYR A 51 0.43 -8.99 10.45
C TYR A 51 -0.86 -9.82 10.37
N HIS A 52 -1.95 -9.38 11.01
CA HIS A 52 -3.24 -10.07 10.96
C HIS A 52 -3.87 -10.06 9.57
N TRP A 53 -3.45 -9.15 8.67
CA TRP A 53 -3.91 -9.18 7.28
C TRP A 53 -3.51 -10.50 6.61
N PHE A 54 -2.27 -10.96 6.84
CA PHE A 54 -1.72 -12.18 6.27
C PHE A 54 -2.28 -13.47 6.89
N GLU A 55 -2.96 -13.38 8.03
CA GLU A 55 -3.58 -14.55 8.68
C GLU A 55 -4.94 -14.91 8.05
N ASN A 56 -5.60 -13.95 7.41
CA ASN A 56 -6.92 -14.13 6.81
C ASN A 56 -6.84 -14.92 5.49
N GLN A 57 -7.88 -15.71 5.23
CA GLN A 57 -7.95 -16.55 4.03
C GLN A 57 -7.98 -15.73 2.73
N GLN A 58 -8.83 -14.70 2.63
CA GLN A 58 -8.97 -13.90 1.42
C GLN A 58 -7.65 -13.21 0.97
N PRO A 59 -6.88 -12.55 1.86
CA PRO A 59 -5.55 -12.07 1.52
C PRO A 59 -4.58 -13.17 1.05
N LYS A 60 -4.62 -14.39 1.62
CA LYS A 60 -3.76 -15.49 1.15
C LYS A 60 -4.07 -15.86 -0.29
N GLU A 61 -5.34 -16.04 -0.62
CA GLU A 61 -5.79 -16.33 -2.00
C GLU A 61 -5.37 -15.20 -2.97
N LEU A 62 -5.54 -13.93 -2.57
CA LEU A 62 -5.11 -12.78 -3.37
C LEU A 62 -3.59 -12.75 -3.61
N LEU A 63 -2.81 -13.14 -2.60
CA LEU A 63 -1.34 -13.20 -2.69
C LEU A 63 -0.87 -14.36 -3.55
N GLU A 64 -1.57 -15.49 -3.55
CA GLU A 64 -1.33 -16.64 -4.43
C GLU A 64 -1.60 -16.28 -5.90
N GLU A 65 -2.65 -15.51 -6.17
CA GLU A 65 -3.00 -15.04 -7.52
C GLU A 65 -2.12 -13.88 -8.02
N PHE A 66 -1.41 -13.21 -7.11
CA PHE A 66 -0.66 -11.98 -7.43
C PHE A 66 0.34 -12.14 -8.57
N PRO A 67 1.19 -13.20 -8.64
CA PRO A 67 2.10 -13.40 -9.76
C PRO A 67 1.38 -13.57 -11.11
N HIS A 68 0.18 -14.16 -11.11
CA HIS A 68 -0.62 -14.39 -12.32
C HIS A 68 -1.22 -13.08 -12.86
N MET A 69 -1.50 -12.09 -12.01
CA MET A 69 -1.96 -10.77 -12.43
C MET A 69 -0.95 -10.02 -13.33
N PHE A 70 0.37 -10.31 -13.20
CA PHE A 70 1.41 -9.66 -14.02
C PHE A 70 1.79 -10.45 -15.27
N ALA A 71 1.59 -11.77 -15.26
CA ALA A 71 1.83 -12.62 -16.44
C ALA A 71 0.97 -12.17 -17.63
N THR A 72 -0.23 -11.62 -17.40
CA THR A 72 -1.11 -11.07 -18.44
C THR A 72 -0.65 -9.72 -19.00
N LEU A 73 0.22 -9.00 -18.30
CA LEU A 73 0.73 -7.66 -18.69
C LEU A 73 2.05 -7.72 -19.48
N GLY A 74 2.50 -8.91 -19.89
CA GLY A 74 3.67 -9.09 -20.76
C GLY A 74 5.02 -8.73 -20.12
N LYS A 75 5.07 -8.53 -18.80
CA LYS A 75 6.31 -8.26 -18.06
C LYS A 75 6.59 -9.38 -17.07
N PRO A 76 7.68 -10.14 -17.23
CA PRO A 76 8.10 -11.12 -16.24
C PRO A 76 8.79 -10.36 -15.11
N ARG A 77 8.01 -9.70 -14.26
CA ARG A 77 8.52 -9.29 -12.96
C ARG A 77 7.97 -10.25 -11.93
N VAL A 78 8.87 -11.01 -11.31
CA VAL A 78 8.63 -11.58 -9.99
C VAL A 78 8.56 -10.38 -9.03
N GLU A 79 7.40 -9.72 -8.99
CA GLU A 79 7.16 -8.64 -8.03
C GLU A 79 6.83 -9.30 -6.70
N ILE A 80 7.66 -9.03 -5.70
CA ILE A 80 7.41 -9.45 -4.32
C ILE A 80 6.14 -8.73 -3.86
N PRO A 81 5.03 -9.43 -3.58
CA PRO A 81 3.75 -8.78 -3.26
C PRO A 81 3.82 -8.04 -1.92
N TYR A 82 4.64 -8.52 -0.99
CA TYR A 82 4.80 -7.94 0.32
C TYR A 82 6.15 -8.30 0.95
N GLU A 83 6.60 -7.47 1.88
CA GLU A 83 7.87 -7.68 2.59
C GLU A 83 7.77 -7.14 4.03
N ASN A 84 8.35 -7.86 5.01
CA ASN A 84 8.51 -7.34 6.36
C ASN A 84 9.92 -6.78 6.57
N ARG A 85 10.05 -5.45 6.47
CA ARG A 85 11.33 -4.76 6.58
C ARG A 85 11.65 -4.44 8.04
N LYS A 86 12.22 -5.42 8.74
CA LYS A 86 12.56 -5.30 10.18
C LYS A 86 13.82 -4.47 10.46
N ASN A 87 14.73 -4.38 9.49
CA ASN A 87 16.05 -3.75 9.65
C ASN A 87 16.09 -2.24 9.32
N LEU A 88 14.92 -1.62 9.08
CA LEU A 88 14.83 -0.18 8.82
C LEU A 88 14.80 0.64 10.11
N ALA A 89 15.05 1.94 9.98
CA ALA A 89 14.91 2.89 11.08
C ALA A 89 13.50 2.84 11.72
N PRO A 90 13.38 3.14 13.03
CA PRO A 90 12.08 3.32 13.68
C PRO A 90 11.19 4.29 12.88
N GLY A 91 9.93 3.94 12.68
CA GLY A 91 9.00 4.69 11.83
C GLY A 91 8.93 4.21 10.38
N LEU A 92 10.01 3.63 9.84
CA LEU A 92 10.03 3.03 8.49
C LEU A 92 9.88 1.49 8.53
N ARG A 93 10.28 0.83 9.61
CA ARG A 93 10.16 -0.64 9.74
C ARG A 93 8.71 -1.14 9.67
N GLY A 94 8.54 -2.38 9.23
CA GLY A 94 7.26 -3.10 9.25
C GLY A 94 6.89 -3.72 7.91
N TRP A 95 5.62 -4.05 7.76
CA TRP A 95 5.09 -4.66 6.55
C TRP A 95 4.88 -3.64 5.44
N TYR A 96 5.38 -3.97 4.25
CA TYR A 96 5.18 -3.25 3.00
C TYR A 96 4.41 -4.15 2.05
N VAL A 97 3.51 -3.54 1.26
CA VAL A 97 2.75 -4.22 0.20
C VAL A 97 2.93 -3.50 -1.12
N HIS A 98 2.88 -4.24 -2.22
CA HIS A 98 2.91 -3.66 -3.55
C HIS A 98 1.74 -2.68 -3.76
N ARG A 99 1.93 -1.64 -4.60
CA ARG A 99 0.92 -0.62 -4.89
C ARG A 99 -0.47 -1.19 -5.21
N LEU A 100 -0.54 -2.30 -5.95
CA LEU A 100 -1.81 -2.94 -6.32
C LEU A 100 -2.59 -3.53 -5.13
N LEU A 101 -1.91 -3.84 -4.03
CA LEU A 101 -2.52 -4.42 -2.83
C LEU A 101 -2.97 -3.36 -1.81
N VAL A 102 -2.63 -2.08 -2.02
CA VAL A 102 -3.00 -0.99 -1.10
C VAL A 102 -4.52 -0.94 -0.88
N ASN A 103 -5.30 -1.12 -1.96
CA ASN A 103 -6.76 -1.19 -1.89
C ASN A 103 -7.26 -2.37 -1.06
N ALA A 104 -6.65 -3.55 -1.21
CA ALA A 104 -7.02 -4.74 -0.45
C ALA A 104 -6.75 -4.56 1.06
N VAL A 105 -5.59 -3.97 1.41
CA VAL A 105 -5.26 -3.64 2.79
C VAL A 105 -6.24 -2.61 3.35
N ALA A 106 -6.59 -1.58 2.56
CA ALA A 106 -7.55 -0.55 2.95
C ALA A 106 -8.95 -1.09 3.23
N MET A 107 -9.47 -1.96 2.35
CA MET A 107 -10.76 -2.61 2.53
C MET A 107 -10.83 -3.42 3.81
N TRP A 108 -9.78 -4.19 4.09
CA TRP A 108 -9.68 -4.95 5.33
C TRP A 108 -9.55 -4.05 6.57
N ALA A 109 -8.76 -2.98 6.46
CA ALA A 109 -8.52 -2.04 7.55
C ALA A 109 -9.80 -1.31 7.97
N SER A 110 -10.56 -0.79 7.01
CA SER A 110 -11.82 -0.09 7.22
C SER A 110 -12.69 -0.08 5.95
N PRO A 111 -13.67 -1.01 5.83
CA PRO A 111 -14.55 -1.08 4.66
C PRO A 111 -15.33 0.22 4.39
N LEU A 112 -15.63 1.01 5.42
CA LEU A 112 -16.40 2.26 5.31
C LEU A 112 -15.58 3.44 4.73
N HIS A 113 -14.24 3.36 4.72
CA HIS A 113 -13.35 4.40 4.17
C HIS A 113 -12.91 4.13 2.72
N LEU A 114 -13.53 3.14 2.07
CA LEU A 114 -13.35 2.75 0.67
C LEU A 114 -13.33 3.92 -0.34
N LYS A 115 -14.11 4.98 -0.09
CA LYS A 115 -14.22 6.14 -1.01
C LYS A 115 -12.91 6.93 -1.18
N ILE A 116 -12.00 6.89 -0.21
CA ILE A 116 -10.80 7.76 -0.20
C ILE A 116 -9.65 7.17 -1.03
N ILE A 117 -9.52 5.84 -1.08
CA ILE A 117 -8.36 5.16 -1.71
C ILE A 117 -8.72 4.69 -3.13
N PHE A 118 -9.96 4.25 -3.38
CA PHE A 118 -10.38 3.73 -4.69
C PHE A 118 -10.28 4.76 -5.83
N ALA A 119 -10.59 6.04 -5.58
CA ALA A 119 -10.52 7.09 -6.61
C ALA A 119 -9.07 7.44 -7.03
N GLU A 120 -8.11 7.29 -6.11
CA GLU A 120 -6.73 7.77 -6.29
C GLU A 120 -5.79 6.69 -6.86
N PHE A 121 -6.07 5.41 -6.59
CA PHE A 121 -5.27 4.28 -7.09
C PHE A 121 -5.81 3.66 -8.39
N SER A 122 -7.06 3.96 -8.79
CA SER A 122 -7.69 3.43 -10.02
C SER A 122 -7.36 4.23 -11.29
N THR A 123 -6.91 5.48 -11.16
CA THR A 123 -6.71 6.42 -12.29
C THR A 123 -5.40 6.22 -13.08
N LYS A 124 -4.65 5.13 -12.84
CA LYS A 124 -3.38 4.85 -13.54
C LYS A 124 -3.24 3.39 -13.98
N PHE A 125 -4.25 2.87 -14.67
CA PHE A 125 -4.12 1.72 -15.57
C PHE A 125 -4.12 2.19 -17.02
#